data_AF-A0A2V7CRG1-F1
#
_entry.id   AF-A0A2V7CRG1-F1
#
_cell.length_a   1.000
_cell.length_b   1.000
_cell.length_c   1.000
_cell.angle_alpha   90.00
_cell.angle_beta   90.00
_cell.angle_gamma   90.00
#
_symmetry.space_group_name_H-M   'P 1'
#
loop_
_entity.id
_entity.type
_entity.pdbx_description
1 polymer ?
#
loop_
_entity_poly.entity_id
_entity_poly.type
_entity_poly.pdbx_seq_one_letter_code
_entity_poly.pdbx_strand_id
1 'polypeptide(L)' 'MRVTKAILCPVCSLNPLKPAQTVCSPRCRAARWRLREKDQRQARNREIRGLLLTARESIEAARTKLEDA' A
#
# COMPACT_ATOMS: atom_id res chain seq x y z
N MET A 1 17.89 -36.59 -12.74
CA MET A 1 18.25 -35.16 -12.52
C MET A 1 16.98 -34.36 -12.23
N ARG A 2 16.84 -33.71 -11.07
CA ARG A 2 15.72 -32.78 -10.83
C ARG A 2 16.12 -31.41 -11.37
N VAL A 3 15.44 -30.95 -12.42
CA VAL A 3 15.56 -29.56 -12.89
C VAL A 3 14.73 -28.69 -11.95
N THR A 4 15.36 -28.13 -10.91
CA THR A 4 14.70 -27.16 -10.06
C THR A 4 14.55 -25.85 -10.83
N LYS A 5 13.31 -25.52 -11.24
CA LYS A 5 12.98 -24.23 -11.88
C LYS A 5 13.44 -23.10 -10.97
N ALA A 6 14.38 -22.28 -11.45
CA ALA A 6 14.88 -21.15 -10.68
C ALA A 6 13.76 -20.12 -10.47
N ILE A 7 13.48 -19.79 -9.22
CA ILE A 7 12.49 -18.75 -8.87
C ILE A 7 13.17 -17.38 -9.06
N LEU A 8 12.61 -16.52 -9.90
CA LEU A 8 13.15 -15.17 -10.13
C LEU A 8 12.75 -14.22 -9.00
N CYS A 9 13.55 -13.18 -8.79
CA CYS A 9 13.24 -12.16 -7.79
C CYS A 9 11.93 -11.43 -8.13
N PRO A 10 10.96 -11.34 -7.21
CA PRO A 10 9.66 -10.73 -7.48
C PRO A 10 9.69 -9.20 -7.64
N VAL A 11 10.85 -8.57 -7.43
CA VAL A 11 11.01 -7.11 -7.49
C VAL A 11 11.61 -6.66 -8.81
N CYS A 12 12.66 -7.34 -9.28
CA CYS A 12 13.34 -6.98 -10.52
C CYS A 12 13.10 -7.99 -11.65
N SER A 13 12.69 -9.22 -11.34
CA SER A 13 12.50 -10.32 -12.31
C SER A 13 13.74 -10.70 -13.13
N LEU A 14 14.93 -10.19 -12.78
CA LEU A 14 16.16 -10.42 -13.53
C LEU A 14 17.00 -11.58 -12.96
N ASN A 15 17.05 -11.68 -11.63
CA ASN A 15 17.99 -12.60 -10.96
C ASN A 15 17.26 -13.78 -10.34
N PRO A 16 17.78 -15.01 -10.47
CA PRO A 16 17.29 -16.16 -9.72
C PRO A 16 17.59 -16.01 -8.23
N LEU A 17 16.66 -16.46 -7.39
CA LEU A 17 16.79 -16.50 -5.94
C LEU A 17 17.53 -17.76 -5.50
N LYS A 18 18.44 -17.61 -4.53
CA LYS A 18 18.95 -18.75 -3.76
C LYS A 18 17.84 -19.28 -2.83
N PRO A 19 17.86 -20.55 -2.40
CA PRO A 19 16.74 -21.18 -1.67
C PRO A 19 16.20 -20.40 -0.46
N ALA A 20 17.07 -19.74 0.33
CA ALA A 20 16.67 -18.95 1.49
C ALA A 20 16.36 -17.47 1.18
N GLN A 21 16.55 -17.03 -0.07
CA GLN A 21 16.34 -15.64 -0.48
C GLN A 21 14.89 -15.40 -0.89
N THR A 22 14.30 -14.32 -0.38
CA THR A 22 12.99 -13.82 -0.84
C THR A 22 13.11 -12.68 -1.86
N VAL A 23 14.29 -12.06 -1.95
CA VAL A 23 14.68 -11.02 -2.91
C VAL A 23 16.18 -11.16 -3.23
N CYS A 24 16.62 -10.76 -4.42
CA CYS A 24 17.98 -11.02 -4.88
C CYS A 24 19.04 -10.07 -4.30
N SER A 25 18.65 -8.88 -3.82
CA SER A 25 19.60 -7.87 -3.33
C SER A 25 19.01 -6.96 -2.24
N PRO A 26 19.87 -6.27 -1.45
CA PRO A 26 19.43 -5.24 -0.50
C PRO A 26 18.63 -4.12 -1.18
N ARG A 27 18.99 -3.74 -2.40
CA ARG A 27 18.21 -2.77 -3.20
C ARG A 27 16.80 -3.26 -3.50
N CYS A 28 16.64 -4.53 -3.88
CA CYS A 28 15.31 -5.11 -4.09
C CYS A 28 14.52 -5.23 -2.78
N ARG A 29 15.20 -5.49 -1.65
CA ARG A 29 14.57 -5.47 -0.32
C ARG A 29 14.01 -4.08 0.02
N ALA A 30 14.81 -3.03 -0.16
CA ALA A 30 14.39 -1.65 0.07
C ALA A 30 13.24 -1.23 -0.85
N ALA A 31 13.30 -1.58 -2.15
CA ALA A 31 12.21 -1.29 -3.08
C ALA A 31 10.90 -1.98 -2.66
N ARG A 32 10.97 -3.25 -2.25
CA ARG A 32 9.82 -3.98 -1.72
C ARG A 32 9.24 -3.34 -0.46
N TRP A 33 10.11 -2.87 0.45
CA TRP A 33 9.68 -2.16 1.66
C TRP A 33 8.94 -0.87 1.34
N ARG A 34 9.52 -0.02 0.47
CA ARG A 34 8.89 1.23 0.03
C ARG A 34 7.55 1.01 -0.65
N LEU A 35 7.41 -0.07 -1.42
CA LEU A 35 6.14 -0.44 -2.04
C LEU A 35 5.07 -0.71 -0.96
N ARG A 36 5.42 -1.54 0.04
CA ARG A 36 4.51 -1.84 1.17
C ARG A 36 4.15 -0.60 1.98
N GLU A 37 5.12 0.28 2.23
CA GLU A 37 4.87 1.54 2.94
C GLU A 37 3.91 2.45 2.17
N LYS A 38 4.09 2.55 0.84
CA LYS A 38 3.18 3.29 -0.04
C LYS A 38 1.76 2.70 0.02
N ASP A 39 1.62 1.39 -0.05
CA ASP A 39 0.32 0.71 0.01
C ASP A 39 -0.37 0.95 1.35
N GLN A 40 0.37 0.85 2.47
CA GLN A 40 -0.14 1.17 3.81
C GLN A 40 -0.57 2.63 3.92
N ARG A 41 0.23 3.57 3.39
CA ARG A 41 -0.11 4.99 3.38
C ARG A 41 -1.37 5.26 2.55
N GLN A 42 -1.53 4.59 1.40
CA GLN A 42 -2.72 4.71 0.58
C GLN A 42 -3.97 4.17 1.31
N ALA A 43 -3.86 3.03 1.99
CA ALA A 43 -4.97 2.47 2.78
C ALA A 43 -5.41 3.46 3.88
N ARG A 44 -4.46 3.97 4.67
CA ARG A 44 -4.73 4.98 5.71
C ARG A 44 -5.37 6.25 5.15
N ASN A 45 -4.90 6.73 4.00
CA ASN A 45 -5.46 7.93 3.37
C ASN A 45 -6.91 7.72 2.91
N ARG A 46 -7.29 6.51 2.47
CA ARG A 46 -8.69 6.21 2.10
C ARG A 46 -9.60 6.25 3.32
N GLU A 47 -9.16 5.69 4.43
CA GLU A 47 -9.89 5.71 5.70
C GLU A 47 -10.08 7.15 6.21
N ILE A 48 -9.00 7.93 6.29
CA ILE A 48 -9.06 9.34 6.70
C ILE A 48 -9.98 10.15 5.78
N ARG A 49 -9.90 9.94 4.46
CA ARG A 49 -10.77 10.64 3.51
C ARG A 49 -12.25 10.36 3.76
N GLY A 50 -12.61 9.11 4.08
CA GLY A 50 -13.98 8.75 4.44
C GLY A 50 -14.46 9.54 5.66
N LEU A 51 -13.66 9.54 6.73
CA LEU A 51 -13.98 10.28 7.96
C LEU A 51 -14.15 11.79 7.71
N LEU A 52 -13.26 12.39 6.91
CA LEU A 52 -13.32 13.82 6.58
C LEU A 52 -14.56 14.18 5.76
N LEU A 53 -14.99 13.32 4.83
CA LEU A 53 -16.20 13.54 4.05
C LEU A 53 -17.44 13.49 4.93
N THR A 54 -17.56 12.48 5.81
CA THR A 54 -18.67 12.37 6.75
C THR A 54 -18.72 13.54 7.73
N ALA A 55 -17.56 13.99 8.23
CA ALA A 55 -17.49 15.16 9.10
C ALA A 55 -17.97 16.42 8.37
N ARG A 56 -17.56 16.60 7.10
CA ARG A 56 -18.01 17.72 6.27
C ARG A 56 -19.53 17.70 6.05
N GLU A 57 -20.09 16.57 5.67
CA GLU A 57 -21.55 16.41 5.46
C GLU A 57 -22.32 16.73 6.74
N SER A 58 -21.83 16.27 7.91
CA SER A 58 -22.45 16.54 9.20
C SER A 58 -22.45 18.04 9.53
N ILE A 59 -21.35 18.74 9.23
CA ILE A 59 -21.22 20.19 9.44
C ILE A 59 -22.16 20.95 8.51
N GLU A 60 -22.22 20.58 7.23
CA GLU A 60 -23.11 21.19 6.25
C GLU A 60 -24.59 21.00 6.66
N ALA A 61 -24.98 19.80 7.08
CA ALA A 61 -26.33 19.53 7.56
C ALA A 61 -26.69 20.32 8.84
N ALA A 62 -25.75 20.47 9.77
CA ALA A 62 -25.95 21.29 10.96
C ALA A 62 -26.11 22.76 10.60
N ARG A 63 -25.33 23.25 9.64
CA ARG A 63 -25.42 24.64 9.16
C ARG A 63 -26.79 24.92 8.52
N THR A 64 -27.28 24.04 7.64
CA THR A 64 -28.60 24.22 7.01
C THR A 64 -29.70 24.31 8.07
N LYS A 65 -29.68 23.44 9.08
CA LYS A 65 -30.66 23.49 10.19
C LYS A 65 -30.64 24.79 10.99
N LEU A 66 -29.48 25.45 11.08
CA LEU A 66 -29.36 26.75 11.76
C LEU A 66 -29.82 27.91 10.89
N GLU A 67 -29.68 27.81 9.57
CA GLU A 67 -30.14 28.82 8.61
C GLU A 67 -31.67 28.77 8.42
N ASP A 68 -32.30 27.59 8.58
CA ASP A 68 -33.74 27.37 8.46
C ASP A 68 -34.54 27.64 9.76
N ALA A 69 -33.87 27.96 10.88
CA ALA A 69 -34.47 28.18 12.20
C ALA A 69 -34.56 29.66 12.57
#